data_AF-A0A6I1VZQ1-F1
#
_entry.id   AF-A0A6I1VZQ1-F1
#
_cell.length_a   1.000
_cell.length_b   1.000
_cell.length_c   1.000
_cell.angle_alpha   90.00
_cell.angle_beta   90.00
_cell.angle_gamma   90.00
#
_symmetry.space_group_name_H-M   'P 1'
#
loop_
_entity.id
_entity.type
_entity.pdbx_description
1 polymer ?
#
loop_
_entity_poly.entity_id
_entity_poly.type
_entity_poly.pdbx_seq_one_letter_code
_entity_poly.pdbx_strand_id
1 'polypeptide(L)'
;MAGLAAQAAGHPVLLGWLDPQALFGPLLMPLVSLAVALILFEGSLTLHLSEWHEIGSVVHRLVTIGALATWAVITLATHWLLGFDWLLALLFGTLTLVTGPTVIVPMLR
;
A
#
# COMPACT_ATOMS: atom_id res chain seq x y z
N MET A 1 41.23 4.86 0.47
CA MET A 1 40.25 5.96 0.34
C MET A 1 39.30 5.76 -0.86
N ALA A 2 38.89 4.51 -1.13
CA ALA A 2 38.07 4.12 -2.29
C ALA A 2 36.71 3.51 -1.86
N GLY A 3 36.23 3.83 -0.63
CA GLY A 3 35.11 3.14 0.03
C GLY A 3 33.87 3.98 0.35
N LEU A 4 33.85 5.27 0.05
CA LEU A 4 32.73 6.17 0.41
C LEU A 4 31.82 6.53 -0.78
N ALA A 5 32.27 6.37 -2.03
CA ALA A 5 31.49 6.76 -3.21
C ALA A 5 30.60 5.64 -3.78
N ALA A 6 30.81 4.37 -3.39
CA ALA A 6 30.07 3.22 -3.91
C ALA A 6 28.82 2.85 -3.09
N GLN A 7 28.61 3.43 -1.90
CA GLN A 7 27.39 3.25 -1.09
C GLN A 7 26.23 4.16 -1.51
N ALA A 8 26.42 4.98 -2.55
CA ALA A 8 25.35 5.73 -3.23
C ALA A 8 24.62 4.88 -4.30
N ALA A 9 24.84 3.56 -4.32
CA ALA A 9 24.35 2.63 -5.33
C ALA A 9 22.92 2.11 -5.04
N GLY A 10 21.98 3.04 -4.87
CA GLY A 10 20.55 2.73 -4.72
C GLY A 10 19.65 3.87 -5.21
N HIS A 11 20.03 4.57 -6.27
CA HIS A 11 19.19 5.55 -6.96
C HIS A 11 18.06 4.83 -7.73
N PRO A 12 16.83 5.40 -7.90
CA PRO A 12 16.62 6.84 -8.08
C PRO A 12 15.39 7.46 -7.37
N VAL A 13 15.52 8.72 -6.97
CA VAL A 13 14.38 9.67 -7.02
C VAL A 13 14.61 10.84 -7.99
N LEU A 14 15.84 11.05 -8.52
CA LEU A 14 16.06 11.55 -9.91
C LEU A 14 17.55 11.72 -10.29
N LEU A 15 18.47 12.05 -9.38
CA LEU A 15 19.94 12.12 -9.66
C LEU A 15 20.79 12.25 -8.37
N GLY A 16 20.32 11.69 -7.24
CA GLY A 16 20.97 11.82 -5.92
C GLY A 16 20.68 13.12 -5.16
N TRP A 17 19.80 13.98 -5.69
CA TRP A 17 19.48 15.30 -5.10
C TRP A 17 18.45 15.25 -3.96
N LEU A 18 17.59 14.23 -3.93
CA LEU A 18 16.59 14.06 -2.88
C LEU A 18 16.80 12.72 -2.18
N ASP A 19 17.30 12.79 -0.95
CA ASP A 19 17.35 11.68 0.00
C ASP A 19 16.38 11.99 1.16
N PRO A 20 15.19 11.34 1.19
CA PRO A 20 14.20 11.56 2.24
C PRO A 20 14.77 11.30 3.64
N GLN A 21 15.66 10.32 3.81
CA GLN A 21 16.29 10.01 5.08
C GLN A 21 17.26 11.11 5.50
N ALA A 22 18.04 11.68 4.58
CA ALA A 22 18.91 12.82 4.91
C ALA A 22 18.12 14.12 5.17
N LEU A 23 16.98 14.31 4.49
CA LEU A 23 16.16 15.53 4.60
C LEU A 23 15.27 15.53 5.86
N PHE A 24 14.63 14.42 6.17
CA PHE A 24 13.63 14.32 7.23
C PHE A 24 14.11 13.52 8.45
N GLY A 25 15.10 12.63 8.28
CA GLY A 25 15.71 11.87 9.36
C GLY A 25 14.69 11.22 10.30
N PRO A 26 14.70 11.52 11.62
CA PRO A 26 13.74 10.99 12.58
C PRO A 26 12.27 11.37 12.31
N LEU A 27 12.02 12.46 11.58
CA LEU A 27 10.67 12.94 11.26
C LEU A 27 10.03 12.21 10.08
N LEU A 28 10.80 11.42 9.34
CA LEU A 28 10.31 10.71 8.16
C LEU A 28 9.15 9.76 8.52
N MET A 29 9.34 8.90 9.53
CA MET A 29 8.28 7.98 9.95
C MET A 29 7.02 8.68 10.49
N PRO A 30 7.14 9.68 11.38
CA PRO A 30 6.00 10.50 11.79
C PRO A 30 5.26 11.15 10.61
N LEU A 31 5.98 11.67 9.62
CA LEU A 31 5.39 12.34 8.46
C LEU A 31 4.72 11.36 7.52
N VAL A 32 5.32 10.19 7.26
CA VAL A 32 4.68 9.10 6.50
C VAL A 32 3.41 8.64 7.21
N SER A 33 3.46 8.43 8.53
CA SER A 33 2.27 8.04 9.30
C SER A 33 1.16 9.10 9.22
N LEU A 34 1.53 10.39 9.34
CA LEU A 34 0.57 11.49 9.20
C LEU A 34 -0.03 11.54 7.80
N ALA A 35 0.80 11.41 6.76
CA ALA A 35 0.36 11.42 5.37
C ALA A 35 -0.59 10.24 5.07
N VAL A 36 -0.24 9.03 5.49
CA VAL A 36 -1.11 7.85 5.34
C VAL A 36 -2.44 8.06 6.08
N ALA A 37 -2.38 8.55 7.32
CA ALA A 37 -3.60 8.84 8.10
C ALA A 37 -4.49 9.88 7.39
N LEU A 38 -3.91 10.96 6.86
CA LEU A 38 -4.65 11.98 6.13
C LEU A 38 -5.26 11.45 4.83
N ILE A 39 -4.53 10.65 4.04
CA ILE A 39 -5.04 10.05 2.81
C ILE A 39 -6.23 9.11 3.09
N LEU A 40 -6.12 8.29 4.15
CA LEU A 40 -7.21 7.42 4.57
C LEU A 40 -8.41 8.22 5.09
N PHE A 41 -8.14 9.30 5.83
CA PHE A 41 -9.17 10.19 6.35
C PHE A 41 -9.92 10.91 5.22
N GLU A 42 -9.20 11.47 4.25
CA GLU A 42 -9.78 12.13 3.07
C GLU A 42 -10.68 11.17 2.30
N GLY A 43 -10.20 9.95 2.04
CA GLY A 43 -11.00 8.92 1.37
C GLY A 43 -12.27 8.53 2.14
N SER A 44 -12.29 8.67 3.47
CA SER A 44 -13.46 8.37 4.30
C SER A 44 -14.46 9.52 4.40
N LEU A 45 -14.02 10.78 4.32
CA LEU A 45 -14.90 11.96 4.39
C LEU A 45 -15.73 12.15 3.12
N THR A 46 -15.22 11.71 1.97
CA THR A 46 -15.96 11.73 0.69
C THR A 46 -17.06 10.67 0.61
N LEU A 47 -17.22 9.83 1.65
CA LEU A 47 -18.11 8.68 1.61
C LEU A 47 -19.54 9.07 1.98
N HIS A 48 -20.46 8.97 1.01
CA HIS A 48 -21.89 9.26 1.22
C HIS A 48 -22.62 8.03 1.77
N LEU A 49 -22.74 7.94 3.10
CA LEU A 49 -23.37 6.81 3.80
C LEU A 49 -24.88 6.65 3.49
N SER A 50 -25.52 7.64 2.88
CA SER A 50 -26.93 7.60 2.48
C SER A 50 -27.24 6.59 1.37
N GLU A 51 -26.25 6.21 0.56
CA GLU A 51 -26.40 5.29 -0.59
C GLU A 51 -26.00 3.84 -0.25
N TRP A 52 -25.59 3.60 1.00
CA TRP A 52 -25.07 2.31 1.46
C TRP A 52 -26.10 1.18 1.42
N HIS A 53 -27.41 1.50 1.41
CA HIS A 53 -28.47 0.49 1.48
C HIS A 53 -28.59 -0.36 0.21
N GLU A 54 -28.25 0.20 -0.96
CA GLU A 54 -28.43 -0.48 -2.25
C GLU A 54 -27.13 -1.15 -2.73
N ILE A 55 -25.98 -0.49 -2.53
CA ILE A 55 -24.68 -0.95 -3.07
C ILE A 55 -23.75 -1.53 -1.98
N GLY A 56 -24.01 -1.24 -0.70
CA GLY A 56 -23.12 -1.59 0.41
C GLY A 56 -22.83 -3.08 0.55
N SER A 57 -23.79 -3.95 0.23
CA SER A 57 -23.58 -5.42 0.27
C SER A 57 -22.52 -5.90 -0.72
N VAL A 58 -22.50 -5.32 -1.93
CA VAL A 58 -21.53 -5.65 -2.97
C VAL A 58 -20.15 -5.18 -2.54
N VAL A 59 -20.05 -3.93 -2.09
CA VAL A 59 -18.78 -3.35 -1.63
C VAL A 59 -18.23 -4.12 -0.43
N HIS A 60 -19.06 -4.50 0.53
CA HIS A 60 -18.63 -5.31 1.67
C HIS A 60 -18.05 -6.66 1.22
N ARG A 61 -18.69 -7.35 0.27
CA ARG A 61 -18.16 -8.61 -0.30
C ARG A 61 -16.86 -8.40 -1.06
N LEU A 62 -16.72 -7.29 -1.78
CA LEU A 62 -15.48 -6.97 -2.49
C LEU A 62 -14.31 -6.71 -1.53
N VAL A 63 -14.54 -5.93 -0.47
CA VAL A 63 -13.51 -5.57 0.52
C VAL A 63 -13.18 -6.72 1.48
N THR A 64 -14.08 -7.68 1.66
CA THR A 64 -13.85 -8.87 2.51
C THR A 64 -13.43 -10.09 1.69
N ILE A 65 -14.40 -10.74 1.04
CA ILE A 65 -14.19 -11.98 0.28
C ILE A 65 -13.30 -11.73 -0.93
N GLY A 66 -13.52 -10.63 -1.66
CA GLY A 66 -12.70 -10.27 -2.82
C GLY A 66 -11.25 -10.01 -2.44
N ALA A 67 -11.03 -9.23 -1.37
CA ALA A 67 -9.69 -8.95 -0.86
C ALA A 67 -9.00 -10.22 -0.36
N LEU A 68 -9.68 -11.07 0.41
CA LEU A 68 -9.12 -12.31 0.94
C LEU A 68 -8.80 -13.31 -0.19
N ALA A 69 -9.66 -13.42 -1.20
CA ALA A 69 -9.40 -14.25 -2.36
C ALA A 69 -8.20 -13.74 -3.16
N THR A 70 -8.12 -12.43 -3.40
CA THR A 70 -7.00 -11.79 -4.12
C THR A 70 -5.68 -12.01 -3.36
N TRP A 71 -5.70 -11.80 -2.05
CA TRP A 71 -4.56 -12.06 -1.18
C TRP A 71 -4.08 -13.50 -1.24
N ALA A 72 -5.01 -14.46 -1.17
CA ALA A 72 -4.69 -15.88 -1.24
C ALA A 72 -4.08 -16.24 -2.61
N VAL A 73 -4.65 -15.73 -3.70
CA VAL A 73 -4.14 -15.95 -5.06
C VAL A 73 -2.74 -15.36 -5.22
N ILE A 74 -2.49 -14.13 -4.77
CA ILE A 74 -1.16 -13.50 -4.85
C ILE A 74 -0.15 -14.28 -4.00
N THR A 75 -0.52 -14.67 -2.78
CA THR A 75 0.34 -15.42 -1.87
C THR A 75 0.73 -16.78 -2.47
N LEU A 76 -0.23 -17.56 -2.95
CA LEU A 76 0.03 -18.86 -3.59
C LEU A 76 0.84 -18.70 -4.87
N ALA A 77 0.49 -17.70 -5.71
CA ALA A 77 1.20 -17.44 -6.94
C ALA A 77 2.65 -17.08 -6.67
N THR A 78 2.93 -16.20 -5.71
CA THR A 78 4.31 -15.82 -5.37
C THR A 78 5.10 -16.95 -4.73
N HIS A 79 4.47 -17.79 -3.90
CA HIS A 79 5.12 -18.98 -3.38
C HIS A 79 5.53 -19.95 -4.51
N TRP A 80 4.63 -20.26 -5.44
CA TRP A 80 4.88 -21.26 -6.48
C TRP A 80 5.62 -20.76 -7.72
N LEU A 81 5.38 -19.51 -8.17
CA LEU A 81 6.02 -18.96 -9.36
C LEU A 81 7.37 -18.32 -9.06
N LEU A 82 7.52 -17.66 -7.89
CA LEU A 82 8.76 -16.96 -7.51
C LEU A 82 9.62 -17.74 -6.51
N GLY A 83 9.09 -18.84 -5.96
CA GLY A 83 9.81 -19.67 -4.99
C GLY A 83 10.02 -18.98 -3.63
N PHE A 84 9.21 -17.98 -3.30
CA PHE A 84 9.26 -17.33 -1.99
C PHE A 84 8.92 -18.33 -0.89
N ASP A 85 9.54 -18.23 0.28
CA ASP A 85 9.07 -18.99 1.44
C ASP A 85 7.67 -18.51 1.87
N TRP A 86 6.97 -19.30 2.67
CA TRP A 86 5.60 -18.96 3.09
C TRP A 86 5.50 -17.61 3.80
N LEU A 87 6.47 -17.25 4.64
CA LEU A 87 6.44 -15.98 5.36
C LEU A 87 6.60 -14.81 4.39
N LEU A 88 7.59 -14.86 3.50
CA LEU A 88 7.80 -13.81 2.52
C LEU A 88 6.64 -13.70 1.52
N ALA A 89 6.07 -14.82 1.08
CA ALA A 89 4.90 -14.84 0.19
C ALA A 89 3.68 -14.19 0.85
N LEU A 90 3.40 -14.51 2.12
CA LEU A 90 2.31 -13.90 2.90
C LEU A 90 2.54 -12.40 3.08
N LEU A 91 3.75 -11.98 3.45
CA LEU A 91 4.09 -10.57 3.60
C LEU A 91 3.91 -9.81 2.28
N PHE A 92 4.44 -10.36 1.19
CA PHE A 92 4.33 -9.76 -0.14
C PHE A 92 2.87 -9.66 -0.58
N GLY A 93 2.10 -10.73 -0.43
CA GLY A 93 0.67 -10.75 -0.73
C GLY A 93 -0.11 -9.70 0.06
N THR A 94 0.23 -9.51 1.33
CA THR A 94 -0.41 -8.49 2.17
C THR A 94 -0.03 -7.07 1.73
N LEU A 95 1.26 -6.81 1.49
CA LEU A 95 1.75 -5.50 1.05
C LEU A 95 1.18 -5.07 -0.31
N THR A 96 1.06 -6.00 -1.25
CA THR A 96 0.55 -5.71 -2.60
C THR A 96 -0.97 -5.63 -2.68
N LEU A 97 -1.69 -6.32 -1.78
CA LEU A 97 -3.14 -6.24 -1.72
C LEU A 97 -3.64 -4.84 -1.34
N VAL A 98 -2.89 -4.08 -0.52
CA VAL A 98 -3.37 -2.80 0.03
C VAL A 98 -3.77 -1.84 -1.09
N THR A 99 -5.08 -1.70 -1.30
CA THR A 99 -5.67 -0.69 -2.19
C THR A 99 -6.14 0.51 -1.39
N GLY A 100 -5.96 1.71 -1.93
CA GLY A 100 -6.47 2.94 -1.32
C GLY A 100 -8.01 3.06 -1.38
N PRO A 101 -8.63 3.89 -0.53
CA PRO A 101 -10.08 4.14 -0.54
C PRO A 101 -10.59 4.76 -1.86
N THR A 102 -9.69 5.27 -2.70
CA THR A 102 -9.98 5.93 -3.97
C THR A 102 -10.68 5.05 -5.01
N VAL A 103 -10.56 3.71 -4.93
CA VAL A 103 -11.27 2.80 -5.84
C VAL A 103 -12.67 2.41 -5.35
N ILE A 104 -12.91 2.47 -4.03
CA ILE A 104 -14.18 2.06 -3.42
C ILE A 104 -15.18 3.23 -3.43
N VAL A 105 -14.72 4.44 -3.12
CA VAL A 105 -15.53 5.66 -3.09
C VAL A 105 -16.32 5.91 -4.39
N PRO A 106 -15.75 5.79 -5.62
CA PRO A 106 -16.50 6.04 -6.85
C PRO A 106 -17.56 4.97 -7.18
N MET A 107 -17.58 3.83 -6.47
CA MET A 107 -18.62 2.80 -6.62
C MET A 107 -19.80 2.99 -5.65
N LEU A 108 -19.63 3.82 -4.62
CA LEU A 108 -20.65 4.11 -3.59
C LEU A 108 -21.43 5.40 -3.86
N ARG A 109 -21.29 5.95 -5.08
CA ARG A 109 -21.98 7.09 -5.66
C ARG A 109 -22.71 6.64 -6.93
#